data_AF-A0A371LXQ3-F1
#
_entry.id   AF-A0A371LXQ3-F1
#
_cell.length_a   1.000
_cell.length_b   1.000
_cell.length_c   1.000
_cell.angle_alpha   90.00
_cell.angle_beta   90.00
_cell.angle_gamma   90.00
#
_symmetry.space_group_name_H-M   'P 1'
#
loop_
_entity.id
_entity.type
_entity.pdbx_description
1 polymer ?
#
loop_
_entity_poly.entity_id
_entity_poly.type
_entity_poly.pdbx_seq_one_letter_code
_entity_poly.pdbx_strand_id
1 'polypeptide(L)' 'SGQVKLMSWKASDVPWIREGERVRIHGAARNWYDGRVSIALTGWTTVHFPERDAWWDA' A
#
# COMPACT_ATOMS: atom_id res chain seq x y z
N SER A 1 -8.31 11.04 10.19
CA SER A 1 -7.86 10.96 8.78
C SER A 1 -6.57 11.76 8.64
N GLY A 2 -5.78 11.50 7.60
CA GLY A 2 -4.49 12.18 7.40
C GLY A 2 -3.70 11.55 6.25
N GLN A 3 -2.49 12.05 6.03
CA GLN A 3 -1.54 11.50 5.07
C GLN A 3 -0.40 10.81 5.82
N VAL A 4 0.08 9.69 5.29
CA VAL A 4 1.17 8.91 5.88
C VAL A 4 2.15 8.52 4.79
N LYS A 5 3.45 8.52 5.12
CA LYS A 5 4.47 8.01 4.20
C LYS A 5 4.32 6.50 4.07
N LEU A 6 4.25 6.04 2.83
CA LEU A 6 4.31 4.63 2.45
C LEU A 6 5.68 4.33 1.85
N MET A 7 6.25 3.18 2.18
CA MET A 7 7.51 2.69 1.62
C MET A 7 7.37 1.23 1.20
N SER A 8 8.10 0.84 0.16
CA SER A 8 8.23 -0.53 -0.33
C SER A 8 9.67 -0.75 -0.81
N TRP A 9 10.12 -2.00 -0.77
CA TRP A 9 11.44 -2.43 -1.19
C TRP A 9 11.29 -3.43 -2.33
N LYS A 10 12.31 -3.52 -3.19
CA LYS A 10 12.31 -4.48 -4.31
C LYS A 10 12.04 -5.92 -3.84
N ALA A 11 12.59 -6.32 -2.70
CA ALA A 11 12.41 -7.65 -2.13
C ALA A 11 11.00 -7.93 -1.58
N SER A 12 10.15 -6.90 -1.42
CA SER A 12 8.78 -7.07 -0.95
C SER A 12 7.84 -7.56 -2.05
N ASP A 13 8.23 -7.42 -3.32
CA ASP A 13 7.50 -7.91 -4.49
C ASP A 13 5.99 -7.56 -4.52
N VAL A 14 5.65 -6.40 -3.97
CA VAL A 14 4.27 -5.89 -3.98
C VAL A 14 3.97 -5.19 -5.31
N PRO A 15 2.70 -5.20 -5.77
CA PRO A 15 2.34 -4.56 -7.04
C PRO A 15 2.63 -3.05 -7.07
N TRP A 16 2.91 -2.53 -8.26
CA TRP A 16 3.09 -1.09 -8.48
C TRP A 16 1.77 -0.32 -8.33
N ILE A 17 1.81 0.68 -7.45
CA ILE A 17 0.76 1.68 -7.26
C ILE A 17 1.14 2.93 -8.05
N ARG A 18 0.23 3.43 -8.87
CA ARG A 18 0.37 4.69 -9.60
C ARG A 18 -0.32 5.81 -8.83
N GLU A 19 0.17 7.03 -8.99
CA GLU A 19 -0.50 8.20 -8.43
C GLU A 19 -1.95 8.31 -8.94
N GLY A 20 -2.87 8.69 -8.05
CA GLY A 20 -4.30 8.76 -8.35
C GLY A 20 -5.07 7.45 -8.15
N GLU A 21 -4.39 6.31 -7.98
CA GLU A 21 -5.07 5.04 -7.75
C GLU A 21 -5.58 4.92 -6.32
N ARG A 22 -6.80 4.38 -6.21
CA ARG A 22 -7.33 3.95 -4.92
C ARG A 22 -6.87 2.52 -4.66
N VAL A 23 -6.33 2.30 -3.46
CA VAL A 23 -5.85 0.98 -3.04
C VAL A 23 -6.32 0.66 -1.63
N ARG A 24 -6.40 -0.64 -1.33
CA ARG A 24 -6.59 -1.15 0.04
C ARG A 24 -5.37 -1.98 0.41
N ILE A 25 -4.73 -1.63 1.53
CA ILE A 25 -3.48 -2.24 1.98
C ILE A 25 -3.76 -3.05 3.24
N HIS A 26 -3.33 -4.31 3.25
CA HIS A 26 -3.52 -5.24 4.36
C HIS A 26 -2.18 -5.83 4.80
N GLY A 27 -1.94 -5.93 6.12
CA GLY A 27 -0.71 -6.51 6.64
C GLY A 27 0.54 -5.64 6.44
N ALA A 28 0.40 -4.31 6.37
CA ALA A 28 1.55 -3.40 6.35
C ALA A 28 2.17 -3.27 7.75
N ALA A 29 3.49 -3.17 7.82
CA ALA A 29 4.20 -2.91 9.06
C ALA A 29 4.16 -1.41 9.41
N ARG A 30 3.83 -1.08 10.66
CA ARG A 30 3.78 0.30 11.16
C ARG A 30 5.11 0.67 11.81
N ASN A 31 5.67 1.81 11.39
CA ASN A 31 6.90 2.37 11.94
C ASN A 31 6.63 3.73 12.60
N TRP A 32 7.36 4.00 13.69
CA TRP A 32 7.32 5.27 14.41
C TRP A 32 8.72 5.89 14.44
N TYR A 33 8.80 7.18 14.12
CA TYR A 33 10.05 7.93 14.22
C TYR A 33 9.74 9.40 14.47
N ASP A 34 10.32 9.98 15.52
CA ASP A 34 10.17 11.39 15.90
C ASP A 34 8.71 11.90 15.85
N GLY A 35 7.81 11.15 16.50
CA GLY A 35 6.38 11.45 16.54
C GLY A 35 5.62 11.25 15.23
N ARG A 36 6.28 10.83 14.15
CA ARG A 36 5.66 10.55 12.85
C ARG A 36 5.48 9.05 12.65
N VAL A 37 4.32 8.70 12.09
CA VAL A 37 4.03 7.34 11.64
C VAL A 37 4.38 7.19 10.16
N SER A 38 4.87 6.01 9.78
CA SER A 38 4.95 5.57 8.39
C SER A 38 4.54 4.10 8.29
N ILE A 39 4.20 3.66 7.08
CA ILE A 39 3.89 2.25 6.81
C ILE A 39 4.85 1.67 5.79
N ALA A 40 5.19 0.41 6.00
CA ALA A 40 6.07 -0.39 5.16
C ALA A 40 5.27 -1.54 4.53
N LEU A 41 5.26 -1.61 3.20
CA LEU A 41 4.81 -2.80 2.47
C LEU A 41 5.92 -3.84 2.52
N THR A 42 5.57 -5.06 2.90
CA THR A 42 6.50 -6.19 3.06
C THR A 42 6.05 -7.36 2.19
N GLY A 43 6.83 -8.45 2.15
CA GLY A 43 6.45 -9.66 1.39
C GLY A 43 5.16 -10.36 1.87
N TRP A 44 4.60 -9.95 3.01
CA TRP A 44 3.32 -10.45 3.55
C TRP A 44 2.17 -9.48 3.35
N THR A 45 2.44 -8.33 2.72
CA THR A 45 1.47 -7.25 2.54
C THR A 45 0.72 -7.44 1.23
N THR A 46 -0.60 -7.37 1.28
CA THR A 46 -1.47 -7.38 0.09
C THR A 46 -1.95 -5.97 -0.26
N VAL A 47 -1.94 -5.66 -1.55
CA VAL A 47 -2.45 -4.40 -2.12
C VAL A 47 -3.58 -4.76 -3.09
N HIS A 48 -4.80 -4.39 -2.75
CA HIS A 48 -5.97 -4.58 -3.62
C HIS A 48 -6.29 -3.29 -4.35
N PHE A 49 -6.69 -3.42 -5.61
CA PHE A 49 -7.00 -2.30 -6.51
C PHE A 49 -8.48 -2.39 -6.90
N PRO A 50 -9.40 -1.74 -6.15
CA PRO A 50 -10.83 -1.85 -6.40
C PRO A 50 -11.23 -1.55 -7.84
N GLU A 51 -10.51 -0.67 -8.53
CA GLU A 51 -10.73 -0.29 -9.93
C GLU A 51 -10.04 -1.21 -10.94
N ARG A 52 -8.85 -1.76 -10.65
CA ARG A 52 -8.16 -2.68 -11.57
C ARG A 52 -8.72 -4.10 -11.50
N ASP A 53 -9.15 -4.50 -10.32
CA ASP A 53 -9.68 -5.83 -10.01
C ASP A 53 -11.21 -5.90 -10.23
N ALA A 54 -11.81 -4.80 -10.70
CA ALA A 54 -13.22 -4.73 -11.05
C ALA A 54 -13.52 -5.62 -12.25
N TRP A 55 -14.53 -6.49 -12.12
CA TRP A 55 -14.93 -7.43 -13.17
C TRP A 55 -16.27 -7.06 -13.82
N TRP A 56 -16.93 -6.01 -13.37
CA TRP A 56 -18.28 -5.62 -13.81
C TRP A 56 -18.32 -4.67 -15.01
N ASP A 57 -17.17 -4.24 -15.54
CA ASP A 57 -17.03 -3.39 -16.72
C ASP A 57 -16.36 -4.13 -17.92
N ALA A 58 -16.20 -5.46 -17.84
CA ALA A 58 -15.48 -6.30 -18.81
C ALA A 58 -16.40 -7.01 -19.82
#